data_AF-A0A2M9P2Y0-F1
#
_entry.id   AF-A0A2M9P2Y0-F1
#
_cell.length_a   1.000
_cell.length_b   1.000
_cell.length_c   1.000
_cell.angle_alpha   90.00
_cell.angle_beta   90.00
_cell.angle_gamma   90.00
#
_symmetry.space_group_name_H-M   'P 1'
#
loop_
_entity.id
_entity.type
_entity.pdbx_description
1 polymer ?
#
loop_
_entity_poly.entity_id
_entity_poly.type
_entity_poly.pdbx_seq_one_letter_code
_entity_poly.pdbx_strand_id
1 'polypeptide(L)'
;AFHTQGEVIFWGLENMEPPESETIVNEFARVSGYEPVKSANSYAGYKDWYIQDWRRPGFTVELGKGTNPLPISQFDEIYQKSLGIFLAGLYM
;
A
#
# COMPACT_ATOMS: atom_id res chain seq x y z
N ALA A 1 2.36 3.71 4.68
CA ALA A 1 2.11 3.13 6.02
C ALA A 1 1.78 1.66 5.86
N PHE A 2 2.25 0.80 6.77
CA PHE A 2 1.96 -0.63 6.78
C PHE A 2 0.93 -0.93 7.87
N HIS A 3 -0.12 -1.64 7.50
CA HIS A 3 -1.24 -2.03 8.34
C HIS A 3 -1.59 -3.50 8.05
N THR A 4 -2.59 -4.03 8.74
CA THR A 4 -3.27 -5.29 8.40
C THR A 4 -4.77 -5.00 8.44
N GLN A 5 -5.58 -5.49 7.52
CA GLN A 5 -5.39 -6.67 6.66
C GLN A 5 -6.14 -6.50 5.33
N GLY A 6 -5.81 -7.33 4.33
CA GLY A 6 -6.59 -7.41 3.08
C GLY A 6 -5.78 -7.80 1.85
N GLU A 7 -4.44 -7.71 1.90
CA GLU A 7 -3.56 -7.78 0.73
C GLU A 7 -3.91 -6.74 -0.33
N VAL A 8 -4.08 -5.49 0.13
CA VAL A 8 -4.47 -4.34 -0.68
C VAL A 8 -3.47 -3.21 -0.49
N ILE A 9 -3.23 -2.42 -1.55
CA ILE A 9 -2.45 -1.18 -1.50
C ILE A 9 -3.35 -0.01 -1.89
N PHE A 10 -3.72 0.83 -0.92
CA PHE A 10 -4.45 2.07 -1.18
C PHE A 10 -3.50 3.21 -1.54
N TRP A 11 -3.79 3.96 -2.60
CA TRP A 11 -2.79 4.89 -3.16
C TRP A 11 -3.31 6.26 -3.62
N GLY A 12 -4.62 6.48 -3.76
CA GLY A 12 -5.20 7.74 -4.22
C GLY A 12 -5.92 8.54 -3.12
N LEU A 13 -6.19 9.82 -3.40
CA LEU A 13 -7.03 10.70 -2.58
C LEU A 13 -7.66 11.75 -3.50
N GLU A 14 -8.95 11.66 -3.82
CA GLU A 14 -9.70 12.70 -4.56
C GLU A 14 -8.96 13.32 -5.78
N ASN A 15 -8.17 12.53 -6.52
CA ASN A 15 -7.32 12.96 -7.64
C ASN A 15 -6.21 13.97 -7.25
N MET A 16 -5.86 14.00 -5.97
CA MET A 16 -4.73 14.77 -5.43
C MET A 16 -3.41 13.99 -5.51
N GLU A 17 -3.47 12.67 -5.73
CA GLU A 17 -2.29 11.84 -5.91
C GLU A 17 -1.49 12.24 -7.16
N PRO A 18 -0.15 12.28 -7.08
CA PRO A 18 0.69 12.51 -8.25
C PRO A 18 0.52 11.40 -9.31
N PRO A 19 0.62 11.71 -10.61
CA PRO A 19 0.48 10.71 -11.68
C PRO A 19 1.42 9.50 -11.54
N GLU A 20 2.63 9.71 -11.04
CA GLU A 20 3.61 8.64 -10.83
C GLU A 20 3.16 7.59 -9.78
N SER A 21 2.18 7.94 -8.92
CA SER A 21 1.64 7.02 -7.91
C SER A 21 1.05 5.76 -8.53
N GLU A 22 0.42 5.88 -9.71
CA GLU A 22 -0.16 4.73 -10.42
C GLU A 22 0.93 3.80 -10.95
N THR A 23 2.03 4.36 -11.48
CA THR A 23 3.17 3.55 -11.94
C THR A 23 3.81 2.82 -10.76
N ILE A 24 4.04 3.52 -9.65
CA ILE A 24 4.66 2.96 -8.44
C ILE A 24 3.79 1.85 -7.83
N VAL A 25 2.48 2.08 -7.68
CA VAL A 25 1.59 1.09 -7.05
C VAL A 25 1.43 -0.16 -7.91
N ASN A 26 1.43 -0.03 -9.23
CA ASN A 26 1.37 -1.17 -10.14
C ASN A 26 2.65 -2.02 -10.04
N GLU A 27 3.80 -1.40 -9.84
CA GLU A 27 5.03 -2.14 -9.56
C GLU A 27 4.98 -2.84 -8.20
N PHE A 28 4.49 -2.16 -7.16
CA PHE A 28 4.30 -2.77 -5.84
C PHE A 28 3.32 -3.95 -5.89
N ALA A 29 2.23 -3.83 -6.65
CA ALA A 29 1.29 -4.91 -6.89
C ALA A 29 1.94 -6.09 -7.62
N ARG A 30 2.74 -5.82 -8.66
CA ARG A 30 3.45 -6.85 -9.44
C ARG A 30 4.40 -7.70 -8.59
N VAL A 31 5.13 -7.09 -7.65
CA VAL A 31 6.14 -7.79 -6.83
C VAL A 31 5.56 -8.45 -5.58
N SER A 32 4.43 -7.99 -5.07
CA SER A 32 3.80 -8.52 -3.84
C SER A 32 2.58 -9.40 -4.08
N GLY A 33 1.91 -9.24 -5.23
CA GLY A 33 0.61 -9.82 -5.52
C GLY A 33 -0.57 -9.10 -4.83
N TYR A 34 -0.34 -7.96 -4.17
CA TYR A 34 -1.40 -7.20 -3.51
C TYR A 34 -2.20 -6.37 -4.52
N GLU A 35 -3.50 -6.20 -4.26
CA GLU A 35 -4.40 -5.47 -5.15
C GLU A 35 -4.22 -3.95 -5.00
N PRO A 36 -3.90 -3.20 -6.07
CA PRO A 36 -3.84 -1.75 -6.00
C PRO A 36 -5.26 -1.17 -6.06
N VAL A 37 -5.69 -0.50 -4.99
CA VAL A 37 -7.03 0.10 -4.90
C VAL A 37 -6.91 1.62 -4.80
N LYS A 38 -7.47 2.34 -5.78
CA LYS A 38 -7.27 3.80 -5.86
C LYS A 38 -7.85 4.55 -4.66
N SER A 39 -9.04 4.19 -4.19
CA SER A 39 -9.70 4.86 -3.06
C SER A 39 -10.15 3.85 -2.02
N ALA A 40 -9.84 4.13 -0.75
CA ALA A 40 -10.40 3.39 0.38
C ALA A 40 -11.82 3.85 0.76
N ASN A 41 -12.32 4.93 0.13
CA ASN A 41 -13.51 5.67 0.56
C ASN A 41 -13.49 5.99 2.07
N SER A 42 -12.29 6.25 2.57
CA SER A 42 -11.97 6.61 3.95
C SER A 42 -11.00 7.78 3.92
N TYR A 43 -11.06 8.64 4.94
CA TYR A 43 -10.43 9.95 4.94
C TYR A 43 -9.73 10.24 6.27
N ALA A 44 -8.91 11.29 6.28
CA ALA A 44 -8.13 11.77 7.43
C ALA A 44 -7.06 10.80 7.93
N GLY A 45 -6.65 9.84 7.09
CA GLY A 45 -5.49 8.98 7.37
C GLY A 45 -4.17 9.69 7.08
N TYR A 46 -3.06 9.11 7.58
CA TYR A 46 -1.71 9.61 7.31
C TYR A 46 -1.41 9.76 5.80
N LYS A 47 -1.81 8.76 5.00
CA LYS A 47 -1.71 8.79 3.54
C LYS A 47 -2.39 10.03 2.96
N ASP A 48 -3.57 10.38 3.46
CA ASP A 48 -4.37 11.46 2.90
C ASP A 48 -3.72 12.81 3.17
N TRP A 49 -3.34 13.06 4.43
CA TRP A 49 -2.59 14.27 4.80
C TRP A 49 -1.31 14.40 3.98
N TYR A 50 -0.56 13.30 3.81
CA TYR A 50 0.68 13.32 3.05
C TYR A 50 0.46 13.67 1.57
N ILE A 51 -0.53 13.04 0.92
CA ILE A 51 -0.88 13.34 -0.48
C ILE A 51 -1.38 14.79 -0.61
N GLN A 52 -2.28 15.22 0.26
CA GLN A 52 -2.92 16.53 0.18
C GLN A 52 -1.92 17.68 0.28
N ASP A 53 -1.08 17.65 1.33
CA ASP A 53 -0.23 18.79 1.70
C ASP A 53 1.10 18.77 0.93
N TRP A 54 1.65 17.58 0.67
CA TRP A 54 2.96 17.44 0.05
C TRP A 54 2.92 17.11 -1.43
N ARG A 55 1.77 16.65 -1.94
CA ARG A 55 1.61 16.23 -3.35
C ARG A 55 2.68 15.22 -3.75
N ARG A 56 2.88 14.22 -2.90
CA ARG A 56 3.85 13.14 -3.10
C ARG A 56 3.15 11.77 -3.06
N PRO A 57 3.71 10.74 -3.69
CA PRO A 57 3.14 9.39 -3.68
C PRO A 57 3.00 8.85 -2.26
N GLY A 58 1.77 8.54 -1.86
CA GLY A 58 1.43 8.03 -0.54
C GLY A 58 0.68 6.72 -0.64
N PHE A 59 1.07 5.73 0.17
CA PHE A 59 0.50 4.38 0.11
C PHE A 59 0.11 3.87 1.50
N THR A 60 -1.00 3.15 1.58
CA THR A 60 -1.36 2.30 2.72
C THR A 60 -1.31 0.86 2.25
N VAL A 61 -0.39 0.08 2.80
CA VAL A 61 -0.20 -1.34 2.48
C VAL A 61 -0.86 -2.18 3.57
N GLU A 62 -1.96 -2.84 3.24
CA GLU A 62 -2.71 -3.74 4.13
C GLU A 62 -2.20 -5.17 3.98
N LEU A 63 -1.36 -5.61 4.90
CA LEU A 63 -0.66 -6.90 4.87
C LEU A 63 -1.56 -8.07 5.26
N GLY A 64 -1.34 -9.22 4.62
CA GLY A 64 -1.97 -10.49 5.01
C GLY A 64 -3.50 -10.51 4.88
N LYS A 65 -4.12 -11.63 5.23
CA LYS A 65 -5.57 -11.85 5.08
C LYS A 65 -6.17 -12.57 6.28
N GLY A 66 -7.43 -12.30 6.57
CA GLY A 66 -8.18 -12.95 7.65
C GLY A 66 -8.77 -11.94 8.63
N THR A 67 -8.71 -12.25 9.92
CA THR A 67 -9.22 -11.42 11.00
C THR A 67 -8.10 -11.11 11.98
N ASN A 68 -7.92 -9.83 12.30
CA ASN A 68 -6.93 -9.39 13.26
C ASN A 68 -7.26 -9.93 14.67
N PRO A 69 -6.25 -10.37 15.44
CA PRO A 69 -4.84 -10.44 15.06
C PRO A 69 -4.57 -11.56 14.05
N LEU A 70 -3.78 -11.26 13.01
CA LEU A 70 -3.41 -12.27 12.01
C LEU A 70 -2.58 -13.39 12.67
N PRO A 71 -2.79 -14.66 12.28
CA PRO A 71 -2.03 -15.77 12.81
C PRO A 71 -0.56 -15.66 12.40
N ILE A 72 0.35 -15.94 13.35
CA ILE A 72 1.81 -15.85 13.15
C ILE A 72 2.31 -16.75 12.01
N SER A 73 1.56 -17.80 11.65
CA SER A 73 1.86 -18.65 10.50
C SER A 73 1.87 -17.92 9.16
N GLN A 74 1.26 -16.73 9.06
CA GLN A 74 1.33 -15.88 7.86
C GLN A 74 2.61 -15.03 7.79
N PHE A 75 3.41 -14.97 8.86
CA PHE A 75 4.54 -14.05 8.95
C PHE A 75 5.54 -14.21 7.80
N ASP A 76 5.95 -15.44 7.49
CA ASP A 76 6.94 -15.68 6.44
C ASP A 76 6.43 -15.24 5.07
N GLU A 77 5.16 -15.51 4.76
CA GLU A 77 4.54 -15.07 3.50
C GLU A 77 4.42 -13.54 3.43
N ILE A 78 3.92 -12.91 4.50
CA ILE A 78 3.82 -11.45 4.61
C ILE A 78 5.20 -10.79 4.44
N TYR A 79 6.23 -11.35 5.07
CA TYR A 79 7.60 -10.86 4.98
C TYR A 79 8.12 -10.91 3.54
N GLN A 80 7.97 -12.06 2.86
CA GLN A 80 8.43 -12.21 1.47
C GLN A 80 7.71 -11.25 0.51
N LYS A 81 6.38 -11.11 0.65
CA LYS A 81 5.60 -10.16 -0.17
C LYS A 81 5.99 -8.70 0.10
N SER A 82 6.22 -8.35 1.36
CA SER A 82 6.64 -6.99 1.76
C SER A 82 8.06 -6.67 1.31
N LEU A 83 8.96 -7.65 1.31
CA LEU A 83 10.34 -7.48 0.83
C LEU A 83 10.36 -7.02 -0.64
N GLY A 84 9.49 -7.56 -1.48
CA GLY A 84 9.31 -7.11 -2.86
C GLY A 84 8.97 -5.62 -2.94
N ILE A 85 8.02 -5.16 -2.13
CA ILE A 85 7.60 -3.73 -2.06
C ILE A 85 8.77 -2.85 -1.62
N PHE A 86 9.51 -3.25 -0.59
CA PHE A 86 10.66 -2.47 -0.10
C PHE A 86 11.77 -2.34 -1.14
N LEU A 87 12.09 -3.41 -1.85
CA LEU A 87 13.10 -3.39 -2.91
C LEU A 87 12.63 -2.55 -4.10
N ALA A 88 11.35 -2.62 -4.46
CA ALA A 88 10.76 -1.76 -5.49
C ALA A 88 10.92 -0.27 -5.15
N GLY A 89 10.67 0.12 -3.91
CA GLY A 89 10.82 1.51 -3.45
C GLY A 89 12.25 2.08 -3.52
N LEU A 90 13.27 1.29 -3.88
CA LEU A 90 14.65 1.77 -4.07
C LEU A 90 14.94 2.25 -5.50
N TYR A 91 14.18 1.79 -6.49
CA TYR A 91 14.41 2.13 -7.90
C TYR A 91 13.20 2.75 -8.60
N MET A 92 12.04 2.71 -7.95
CA MET A 92 10.86 3.50 -8.32
C MET A 92 10.99 4.93 -7.79
#